data_AF-A0A656JP83-F1
#
_entry.id   AF-A0A656JP83-F1
#
_cell.length_a   1.000
_cell.length_b   1.000
_cell.length_c   1.000
_cell.angle_alpha   90.00
_cell.angle_beta   90.00
_cell.angle_gamma   90.00
#
_symmetry.space_group_name_H-M   'P 1'
#
loop_
_entity.id
_entity.type
_entity.pdbx_description
1 polymer ?
#
loop_
_entity_poly.entity_id
_entity_poly.type
_entity_poly.pdbx_seq_one_letter_code
_entity_poly.pdbx_strand_id
1 'polypeptide(L)'
;MFSDITAIKRSEQELAQLVHYDGLTDLPNRLLLTDRISQALTSARFSKRGCGLLLVDLDHFKNINDSLGHNVGDDLLRAVAER
;
A
#
# COMPACT_ATOMS: atom_id res chain seq x y z
N MET A 1 21.50 -11.78 -24.92
CA MET A 1 21.01 -10.43 -25.30
C MET A 1 19.53 -10.21 -24.99
N PHE A 2 18.55 -10.90 -25.60
CA PHE A 2 17.13 -10.71 -25.22
C PHE A 2 16.77 -11.25 -23.82
N SER A 3 17.43 -12.33 -23.39
CA SER A 3 17.23 -12.90 -22.04
C SER A 3 17.72 -11.97 -20.93
N ASP A 4 18.80 -11.20 -21.18
CA ASP A 4 19.37 -10.26 -20.20
C ASP A 4 18.45 -9.06 -19.97
N ILE A 5 17.87 -8.51 -21.04
CA ILE A 5 16.93 -7.37 -20.94
C ILE A 5 15.66 -7.80 -20.18
N THR A 6 15.19 -9.02 -20.41
CA THR A 6 13.99 -9.56 -19.73
C THR A 6 14.26 -9.74 -18.23
N ALA A 7 15.44 -10.26 -17.86
CA ALA A 7 15.83 -10.43 -16.46
C ALA A 7 15.99 -9.08 -15.74
N ILE A 8 16.60 -8.08 -16.39
CA ILE A 8 16.75 -6.72 -15.84
C ILE A 8 15.37 -6.08 -15.64
N LYS A 9 14.48 -6.15 -16.63
CA LYS A 9 13.12 -5.57 -16.53
C LYS A 9 12.30 -6.21 -15.40
N ARG A 10 12.45 -7.51 -15.20
CA ARG A 10 11.79 -8.22 -14.10
C ARG A 10 12.32 -7.77 -12.74
N SER A 11 13.64 -7.65 -12.59
CA SER A 11 14.26 -7.16 -11.36
C SER A 11 13.85 -5.71 -11.06
N GLU A 12 13.80 -4.83 -12.07
CA GLU A 12 13.28 -3.47 -11.94
C GLU A 12 11.82 -3.45 -11.45
N GLN A 13 10.98 -4.35 -11.97
CA GLN A 13 9.58 -4.45 -11.57
C GLN A 13 9.42 -4.98 -10.14
N GLU A 14 10.20 -5.98 -9.75
CA GLU A 14 10.24 -6.51 -8.39
C GLU A 14 10.71 -5.43 -7.40
N LEU A 15 11.75 -4.67 -7.75
CA LEU A 15 12.20 -3.52 -6.97
C LEU A 15 11.13 -2.43 -6.87
N ALA A 16 10.44 -2.13 -7.98
CA ALA A 16 9.36 -1.16 -7.98
C ALA A 16 8.20 -1.62 -7.07
N GLN A 17 7.89 -2.91 -7.02
CA GLN A 17 6.91 -3.43 -6.07
C GLN A 17 7.37 -3.23 -4.63
N LEU A 18 8.61 -3.58 -4.29
CA LEU A 18 9.14 -3.43 -2.93
C LEU A 18 9.19 -1.97 -2.45
N VAL A 19 9.35 -1.02 -3.38
CA VAL A 19 9.36 0.42 -3.08
C VAL A 19 7.96 0.99 -2.86
N HIS A 20 6.92 0.38 -3.45
CA HIS A 20 5.57 0.94 -3.51
C HIS A 20 4.51 0.19 -2.70
N TYR A 21 4.80 -1.01 -2.22
CA TYR A 21 3.88 -1.84 -1.45
C TYR A 21 4.41 -2.11 -0.05
N ASP A 22 3.49 -2.29 0.89
CA ASP A 22 3.77 -2.71 2.26
C ASP A 22 4.00 -4.21 2.31
N GLY A 23 5.11 -4.65 2.94
CA GLY A 23 5.52 -6.05 2.92
C GLY A 23 4.71 -6.99 3.82
N LEU A 24 3.83 -6.46 4.68
CA LEU A 24 2.96 -7.26 5.54
C LEU A 24 1.59 -7.49 4.88
N THR A 25 1.05 -6.44 4.26
CA THR A 25 -0.34 -6.41 3.77
C THR A 25 -0.48 -6.46 2.25
N ASP A 26 0.63 -6.31 1.51
CA ASP A 26 0.64 -6.12 0.05
C ASP A 26 -0.21 -4.93 -0.45
N LEU A 27 -0.60 -4.02 0.44
CA LEU A 27 -1.29 -2.79 0.09
C LEU A 27 -0.32 -1.70 -0.37
N PRO A 28 -0.78 -0.71 -1.16
CA PRO A 28 0.00 0.47 -1.47
C PRO A 28 0.55 1.13 -0.20
N ASN A 29 1.87 1.29 -0.14
CA ASN A 29 2.49 1.95 1.00
C ASN A 29 2.27 3.48 0.95
N ARG A 30 2.78 4.17 1.97
CA ARG A 30 2.62 5.64 2.09
C ARG A 30 3.15 6.41 0.89
N LEU A 31 4.23 5.93 0.26
CA LEU A 31 4.82 6.58 -0.91
C LEU A 31 3.85 6.50 -2.09
N LEU A 32 3.35 5.30 -2.41
CA LEU A 32 2.39 5.13 -3.49
C LEU A 32 1.05 5.84 -3.20
N LEU A 33 0.56 5.82 -1.96
CA LEU A 33 -0.63 6.56 -1.55
C LEU A 33 -0.49 8.07 -1.84
N THR A 34 0.65 8.66 -1.49
CA THR A 34 0.91 10.11 -1.68
C THR A 34 0.96 10.47 -3.17
N ASP A 35 1.57 9.62 -3.99
CA ASP A 35 1.58 9.78 -5.45
C ASP A 35 0.15 9.70 -6.02
N ARG A 36 -0.64 8.70 -5.61
CA ARG A 36 -2.05 8.55 -6.04
C ARG A 36 -2.91 9.74 -5.62
N ILE A 37 -2.72 10.28 -4.42
CA ILE A 37 -3.42 11.50 -3.97
C ILE A 37 -3.06 12.68 -4.87
N SER A 38 -1.78 12.86 -5.21
CA SER A 38 -1.32 13.94 -6.09
C SER A 38 -1.93 13.85 -7.49
N GLN A 39 -2.03 12.63 -8.03
CA GLN A 39 -2.70 12.35 -9.30
C GLN A 39 -4.21 12.64 -9.22
N ALA A 40 -4.88 12.18 -8.15
CA ALA A 40 -6.31 12.41 -7.93
C ALA A 40 -6.65 13.90 -7.84
N LEU A 41 -5.87 14.69 -7.10
CA LEU A 41 -6.02 16.14 -6.99
C LEU A 41 -5.82 16.85 -8.33
N THR A 42 -4.83 16.42 -9.12
CA THR A 42 -4.59 16.96 -10.45
C THR A 42 -5.78 16.68 -11.38
N SER A 43 -6.30 15.44 -11.37
CA SER A 43 -7.47 15.05 -12.16
C SER A 43 -8.74 15.79 -11.74
N ALA A 44 -8.98 15.94 -10.43
CA ALA A 44 -10.09 16.71 -9.87
C ALA A 44 -10.08 18.17 -10.35
N ARG A 45 -8.90 18.81 -10.36
CA ARG A 45 -8.71 20.17 -10.86
C ARG A 45 -9.07 20.30 -12.34
N PHE A 46 -8.63 19.37 -13.18
CA PHE A 46 -8.92 19.41 -14.62
C PHE A 46 -10.36 19.06 -14.96
N SER A 47 -10.95 18.07 -14.28
CA SER A 47 -12.31 17.61 -14.52
C SER A 47 -13.39 18.47 -13.85
N LYS A 48 -13.00 19.45 -13.02
CA LYS A 48 -13.90 20.27 -12.18
C LYS A 48 -14.82 19.40 -11.30
N ARG A 49 -14.34 18.25 -10.85
CA ARG A 49 -15.03 17.34 -9.93
C ARG A 49 -14.21 17.17 -8.67
N GLY A 50 -14.86 17.03 -7.52
CA GLY A 50 -14.17 16.74 -6.26
C GLY A 50 -13.65 15.29 -6.19
N CYS A 51 -12.71 15.05 -5.29
CA CYS A 51 -12.28 13.71 -4.88
C CYS A 51 -12.48 13.54 -3.37
N GLY A 52 -12.72 12.31 -2.91
CA GLY A 52 -12.82 11.95 -1.49
C GLY A 52 -11.61 11.15 -1.03
N LEU A 53 -11.25 11.29 0.24
CA LEU A 53 -10.27 10.47 0.93
C LEU A 53 -10.92 9.93 2.21
N LEU A 54 -10.87 8.61 2.39
CA LEU A 54 -11.29 7.95 3.61
C LEU A 54 -10.05 7.46 4.35
N LEU A 55 -9.96 7.78 5.63
CA LEU A 55 -9.00 7.17 6.54
C LEU A 55 -9.76 6.26 7.50
N VAL A 56 -9.24 5.05 7.65
CA VAL A 56 -9.78 4.02 8.55
C VAL A 56 -8.66 3.65 9.51
N ASP A 57 -9.00 3.54 10.79
CA ASP A 57 -8.10 3.07 11.83
C ASP A 57 -8.71 1.84 12.53
N LEU A 58 -7.85 0.99 13.08
CA LEU A 58 -8.28 -0.20 13.82
C LEU A 58 -8.37 0.11 15.30
N ASP A 59 -9.60 0.25 15.81
CA ASP A 59 -9.85 0.51 17.21
C ASP A 59 -9.21 -0.55 18.12
N HIS A 60 -8.57 -0.08 19.18
CA HIS A 60 -7.91 -0.92 20.19
C HIS A 60 -6.83 -1.88 19.65
N PHE A 61 -6.27 -1.64 18.46
CA PHE A 61 -5.23 -2.50 17.88
C PHE A 61 -4.02 -2.70 18.81
N LYS A 62 -3.63 -1.67 19.57
CA LYS A 62 -2.57 -1.78 20.58
C LYS A 62 -2.88 -2.81 21.67
N ASN A 63 -4.13 -2.91 22.12
CA ASN A 63 -4.52 -3.90 23.14
C ASN A 63 -4.38 -5.33 22.62
N ILE A 64 -4.62 -5.54 21.32
CA ILE A 64 -4.42 -6.84 20.66
C ILE A 64 -2.93 -7.20 20.67
N ASN A 65 -2.06 -6.28 20.27
CA ASN A 65 -0.61 -6.50 20.32
C ASN A 65 -0.12 -6.77 21.74
N ASP A 66 -0.60 -5.98 22.71
CA ASP A 66 -0.16 -6.08 24.10
C ASP A 66 -0.68 -7.37 24.79
N SER A 67 -1.87 -7.88 24.39
CA SER A 67 -2.52 -9.04 25.04
C SER A 67 -2.27 -10.37 24.32
N LEU A 68 -2.17 -10.36 22.99
CA LEU A 68 -2.10 -11.55 22.14
C LEU A 68 -0.78 -11.63 21.35
N GLY A 69 0.05 -10.60 21.42
CA GLY A 69 1.34 -10.52 20.74
C GLY A 69 1.27 -9.97 19.33
N HIS A 70 2.41 -9.47 18.84
CA HIS A 70 2.52 -8.81 17.53
C HIS A 70 2.16 -9.71 16.35
N ASN A 71 2.48 -11.01 16.40
CA ASN A 71 2.14 -11.94 15.32
C ASN A 71 0.62 -12.00 15.06
N VAL A 72 -0.20 -11.92 16.12
CA VAL A 72 -1.67 -11.90 16.01
C VAL A 72 -2.13 -10.55 15.46
N GLY A 73 -1.48 -9.45 15.84
CA GLY A 73 -1.70 -8.14 15.22
C GLY A 73 -1.40 -8.15 13.71
N ASP A 74 -0.31 -8.79 13.31
CA ASP A 74 0.08 -8.93 11.92
C ASP A 74 -0.93 -9.77 11.11
N ASP A 75 -1.44 -10.87 11.69
CA ASP A 75 -2.52 -11.67 11.10
C ASP A 75 -3.81 -10.84 10.94
N LEU A 76 -4.15 -10.01 11.93
CA LEU A 76 -5.31 -9.12 11.85
C LEU A 76 -5.13 -8.06 10.75
N LEU A 77 -3.96 -7.43 10.64
CA LEU A 77 -3.67 -6.46 9.58
C LEU A 77 -3.81 -7.09 8.19
N ARG A 78 -3.30 -8.30 7.99
CA ARG A 78 -3.50 -9.07 6.76
C ARG A 78 -4.98 -9.33 6.46
N ALA A 79 -5.74 -9.80 7.45
CA ALA A 79 -7.17 -10.09 7.28
C ALA A 79 -8.03 -8.85 6.99
N VAL A 80 -7.65 -7.68 7.51
CA VAL A 80 -8.31 -6.41 7.22
C VAL A 80 -7.96 -5.92 5.82
N ALA A 81 -6.69 -6.08 5.39
CA ALA A 81 -6.23 -5.67 4.07
C ALA A 81 -6.89 -6.42 2.91
N GLU A 82 -7.39 -7.63 3.15
CA GLU A 82 -8.12 -8.44 2.16
C GLU A 82 -9.58 -7.99 1.92
N ARG A 83 -10.11 -7.03 2.71
CA ARG A 83 -11.52 -6.60 2.69
C ARG A 83 -11.70 -5.19 2.14
#